data_AF-A0A1I5AHB1-F1
#
_entry.id   AF-A0A1I5AHB1-F1
#
_cell.length_a   1.000
_cell.length_b   1.000
_cell.length_c   1.000
_cell.angle_alpha   90.00
_cell.angle_beta   90.00
_cell.angle_gamma   90.00
#
_symmetry.space_group_name_H-M   'P 1'
#
loop_
_entity.id
_entity.type
_entity.pdbx_description
1 polymer ?
#
loop_
_entity_poly.entity_id
_entity_poly.type
_entity_poly.pdbx_seq_one_letter_code
_entity_poly.pdbx_strand_id
1 'polypeptide(L)' 'MPRYAETYAAWQNDPVGFWQELATRIDDAAPKVVISASCGIEPGRVIAYKPLLDEAIDLADNKPDHCVCERRSNTRPR' A
#
# COMPACT_ATOMS: atom_id res chain seq x y z
N MET A 1 -21.88 6.47 -10.13
CA MET A 1 -20.72 6.48 -9.23
C MET A 1 -20.65 5.13 -8.54
N PRO A 2 -19.57 4.34 -8.70
CA PRO A 2 -19.43 3.08 -7.99
C PRO A 2 -19.47 3.31 -6.48
N ARG A 3 -19.99 2.34 -5.73
CA ARG A 3 -19.99 2.41 -4.27
C ARG A 3 -18.56 2.28 -3.77
N TYR A 4 -18.24 2.94 -2.65
CA TYR A 4 -16.91 2.91 -2.04
C TYR A 4 -16.33 1.49 -1.91
N ALA A 5 -17.17 0.52 -1.55
CA ALA A 5 -16.79 -0.90 -1.45
C ALA A 5 -16.41 -1.54 -2.79
N GLU A 6 -17.05 -1.15 -3.90
CA GLU A 6 -16.77 -1.70 -5.24
C GLU A 6 -15.44 -1.18 -5.78
N THR A 7 -15.15 0.11 -5.56
CA THR A 7 -13.85 0.71 -5.91
C THR A 7 -12.70 0.09 -5.14
N TYR A 8 -12.90 -0.20 -3.85
CA TYR A 8 -11.90 -0.86 -3.01
C TYR A 8 -11.68 -2.31 -3.43
N ALA A 9 -12.76 -3.05 -3.73
CA ALA A 9 -12.67 -4.43 -4.20
C ALA A 9 -11.94 -4.54 -5.54
N ALA A 10 -12.17 -3.62 -6.48
CA ALA A 10 -11.44 -3.57 -7.75
C ALA A 10 -9.94 -3.33 -7.53
N TRP A 11 -9.59 -2.36 -6.68
CA TRP A 11 -8.20 -2.06 -6.28
C TRP A 11 -7.48 -3.25 -5.63
N GLN A 12 -8.21 -4.12 -4.94
CA GLN A 12 -7.65 -5.27 -4.23
C GLN A 12 -7.51 -6.52 -5.11
N ASN A 13 -8.27 -6.61 -6.19
CA ASN A 13 -8.20 -7.72 -7.15
C ASN A 13 -7.16 -7.46 -8.26
N ASP A 14 -6.65 -6.23 -8.36
CA ASP A 14 -5.59 -5.84 -9.27
C ASP A 14 -4.40 -5.25 -8.49
N PRO A 15 -3.51 -6.10 -7.96
CA PRO A 15 -2.33 -5.63 -7.24
C PRO A 15 -1.38 -4.83 -8.13
N VAL A 16 -1.44 -5.01 -9.46
CA VAL A 16 -0.61 -4.25 -10.42
C VAL A 16 -1.05 -2.79 -10.47
N GLY A 17 -2.36 -2.55 -10.58
CA GLY A 17 -2.91 -1.20 -10.48
C GLY A 17 -2.61 -0.54 -9.13
N PHE A 18 -2.58 -1.32 -8.04
CA PHE A 18 -2.30 -0.80 -6.69
C PHE A 18 -0.92 -0.13 -6.61
N TRP A 19 0.15 -0.85 -6.93
CA TRP A 19 1.50 -0.33 -6.74
C TRP A 19 1.89 0.68 -7.82
N GLN A 20 1.27 0.65 -9.01
CA GLN A 20 1.46 1.68 -10.04
C GLN A 20 0.96 3.06 -9.59
N GLU A 21 -0.23 3.11 -9.00
CA GLU A 21 -0.81 4.35 -8.47
C GLU A 21 -0.03 4.86 -7.26
N LEU A 22 0.52 3.96 -6.44
CA LEU A 22 1.39 4.35 -5.33
C LEU A 22 2.76 4.86 -5.83
N ALA A 23 3.37 4.22 -6.82
CA ALA A 23 4.61 4.67 -7.45
C ALA A 23 4.45 6.08 -8.04
N THR A 24 3.35 6.32 -8.76
CA THR A 24 3.01 7.65 -9.32
C THR A 24 2.96 8.73 -8.23
N ARG A 25 2.43 8.40 -7.04
CA ARG A 25 2.39 9.34 -5.90
C ARG A 25 3.76 9.55 -5.27
N ILE A 26 4.60 8.52 -5.23
CA ILE A 26 5.99 8.64 -4.77
C ILE A 26 6.76 9.56 -5.72
N ASP A 27 6.58 9.39 -7.03
CA ASP A 27 7.25 10.21 -8.04
C ASP A 27 6.83 11.67 -7.98
N ASP A 28 5.54 11.95 -7.87
CA ASP A 28 5.00 13.31 -7.77
C ASP A 28 5.45 14.02 -6.46
N ALA A 29 5.43 13.29 -5.34
CA ALA A 29 5.76 13.87 -4.04
C ALA A 29 7.27 13.95 -3.74
N ALA A 30 8.09 13.15 -4.44
CA ALA A 30 9.53 12.97 -4.19
C ALA A 30 9.89 12.90 -2.69
N PRO A 31 9.27 11.98 -1.92
CA PRO A 31 9.36 12.00 -0.46
C PRO A 31 10.73 11.53 0.01
N LYS A 32 11.22 12.14 1.11
CA LYS A 32 12.43 11.66 1.79
C LYS A 32 12.19 10.42 2.63
N VAL A 33 11.00 10.29 3.21
CA VAL A 33 10.62 9.16 4.06
C VAL A 33 9.20 8.72 3.73
N VAL A 34 8.99 7.41 3.63
CA VAL A 34 7.66 6.80 3.64
C VAL A 34 7.40 6.14 4.98
N ILE A 35 6.21 6.34 5.53
CA ILE A 35 5.76 5.69 6.78
C ILE A 35 4.56 4.79 6.44
N SER A 36 4.62 3.54 6.87
CA SER A 36 3.58 2.54 6.61
C SER A 36 3.45 1.53 7.76
N ALA A 37 2.56 0.56 7.59
CA ALA A 37 2.42 -0.61 8.44
C ALA A 37 2.69 -1.89 7.64
N SER A 38 2.97 -3.00 8.32
CA SER A 38 3.18 -4.30 7.66
C SER A 38 1.91 -4.84 6.98
N CYS A 39 0.75 -4.57 7.57
CA CYS A 39 -0.54 -5.01 7.06
C CYS A 39 -1.73 -4.13 7.47
N GLY A 40 -2.81 -4.24 6.70
CA GLY A 40 -4.15 -3.77 7.05
C GLY A 40 -5.06 -4.95 7.43
N ILE A 41 -5.98 -4.75 8.36
CA ILE A 41 -6.97 -5.76 8.75
C ILE A 41 -8.35 -5.30 8.30
N GLU A 42 -8.96 -6.08 7.41
CA GLU A 42 -10.33 -5.87 6.93
C GLU A 42 -11.22 -7.05 7.41
N PRO A 43 -12.55 -6.90 7.41
CA PRO A 43 -13.45 -8.02 7.70
C PRO A 43 -13.13 -9.23 6.81
N GLY A 44 -12.67 -10.32 7.43
CA GLY A 44 -12.36 -11.58 6.74
C GLY A 44 -11.02 -11.64 6.02
N ARG A 45 -10.14 -10.62 6.11
CA ARG A 45 -8.87 -10.63 5.36
C ARG A 45 -7.77 -9.75 5.98
N VAL A 46 -6.52 -10.14 5.72
CA VAL A 46 -5.31 -9.35 5.97
C VAL A 46 -4.76 -8.85 4.64
N ILE A 47 -4.51 -7.54 4.53
CA ILE A 47 -3.87 -6.91 3.37
C ILE A 47 -2.38 -6.76 3.66
N ALA A 48 -1.52 -7.38 2.86
CA ALA A 48 -0.07 -7.28 3.03
C ALA A 48 0.45 -5.97 2.41
N TYR A 49 0.44 -4.89 3.19
CA TYR A 49 0.89 -3.57 2.73
C TYR A 49 2.38 -3.55 2.36
N LYS A 50 3.23 -4.24 3.12
CA LYS A 50 4.68 -4.15 2.90
C LYS A 50 5.09 -4.63 1.50
N PRO A 51 4.69 -5.82 1.00
CA PRO A 51 4.97 -6.21 -0.37
C PRO A 51 4.47 -5.20 -1.41
N LEU A 52 3.25 -4.67 -1.23
CA LEU A 52 2.69 -3.67 -2.15
C LEU A 52 3.49 -2.36 -2.18
N LEU A 53 3.98 -1.93 -1.01
CA LEU A 53 4.82 -0.75 -0.88
C LEU A 53 6.22 -0.97 -1.47
N ASP A 54 6.80 -2.16 -1.26
CA ASP A 54 8.11 -2.51 -1.80
C ASP A 54 8.09 -2.43 -3.34
N GLU A 55 7.09 -3.04 -3.98
CA GLU A 55 6.92 -2.98 -5.44
C GLU A 55 6.70 -1.55 -5.97
N ALA A 56 5.95 -0.73 -5.23
CA ALA A 56 5.72 0.67 -5.61
C ALA A 56 7.00 1.51 -5.53
N ILE A 57 7.84 1.28 -4.50
CA ILE A 57 9.13 1.95 -4.34
C ILE A 57 10.10 1.50 -5.45
N ASP A 58 10.10 0.22 -5.79
CA ASP A 58 10.96 -0.32 -6.85
C ASP A 58 10.61 0.29 -8.21
N LEU A 59 9.31 0.43 -8.50
CA LEU A 59 8.78 1.04 -9.72
C LEU A 59 9.01 2.55 -9.82
N ALA A 60 9.00 3.28 -8.69
CA ALA A 60 9.15 4.74 -8.68
C ALA A 60 10.55 5.19 -9.12
N ASP A 61 10.62 6.31 -9.84
CA ASP A 61 11.87 7.00 -10.19
C ASP A 61 12.45 7.74 -8.96
N ASN A 62 11.61 8.43 -8.20
CA ASN A 62 12.01 9.21 -7.01
C ASN A 62 11.95 8.36 -5.74
N LYS A 63 12.94 7.47 -5.57
CA LYS A 63 13.00 6.56 -4.42
C LYS A 63 13.21 7.33 -3.10
N PRO A 64 12.42 7.00 -2.05
CA PRO A 64 12.63 7.59 -0.72
C PRO A 64 13.93 7.09 -0.10
N ASP A 65 14.57 7.95 0.69
CA ASP A 65 15.83 7.62 1.39
C ASP A 65 15.57 6.57 2.49
N HIS A 66 14.39 6.62 3.13
CA HIS A 66 14.00 5.72 4.21
C HIS A 66 12.53 5.28 4.13
N CYS A 67 12.27 4.05 4.59
CA CYS A 67 10.92 3.53 4.79
C CYS A 67 10.77 3.00 6.22
N VAL A 68 9.83 3.57 6.98
CA VAL A 68 9.51 3.14 8.35
C VAL A 68 8.22 2.34 8.33
N CYS A 69 8.31 1.06 8.67
CA CYS A 69 7.16 0.15 8.67
C CYS A 69 6.88 -0.39 10.08
N GLU A 70 5.72 -0.04 10.63
CA GLU A 70 5.25 -0.61 11.90
C GLU A 70 4.78 -2.05 11.70
N ARG A 71 5.30 -2.98 12.53
CA ARG A 71 4.94 -4.39 12.44
C ARG A 71 3.68 -4.67 13.24
N ARG A 72 2.55 -4.69 12.54
CA ARG A 72 1.22 -5.01 13.09
C ARG A 72 1.00 -6.51 13.18
N SER A 73 0.19 -6.92 14.16
CA SER A 73 -0.31 -8.29 14.23
C SER A 73 -1.27 -8.57 13.07
N ASN A 74 -1.09 -9.70 12.39
CA ASN A 74 -2.01 -10.18 11.34
C ASN A 74 -3.34 -10.73 11.91
N THR A 75 -3.57 -10.59 13.22
CA THR A 75 -4.79 -11.01 13.92
C THR A 75 -5.63 -9.80 14.25
N ARG A 76 -6.94 -9.87 14.00
CA ARG A 76 -7.90 -8.88 14.49
C ARG A 76 -7.80 -8.83 16.02
N PRO A 77 -7.68 -7.64 16.65
CA PRO A 77 -7.78 -7.55 18.10
C PRO A 77 -9.13 -8.18 18.53
N ARG A 78 -9.09 -9.04 19.54
CA ARG A 78 -10.29 -9.69 20.10
C ARG A 78 -11.25 -8.66 20.65
#